data_AF-A0A3L7RZ75-F1
#
_entry.id   AF-A0A3L7RZ75-F1
#
_cell.length_a   1.000
_cell.length_b   1.000
_cell.length_c   1.000
_cell.angle_alpha   90.00
_cell.angle_beta   90.00
_cell.angle_gamma   90.00
#
_symmetry.space_group_name_H-M   'P 1'
#
loop_
_entity.id
_entity.type
_entity.pdbx_description
1 polymer ?
#
loop_
_entity_poly.entity_id
_entity_poly.type
_entity_poly.pdbx_seq_one_letter_code
_entity_poly.pdbx_strand_id
1 'polypeptide(L)'
;MIASSVALRIFNTARTMFGAALLSPELLTDEEITSGLLADPGIRELAVTVVKEETSRAAADRSWILAFLMTLLAIHLGRMGLDRTSLGLVSPGFAVLGDAFVALLLAFTILIPSLLATGKVLQLLESRIWQWSLQQGHAMFVVPRLVLRWLLMMRLRQAVRLRLARCSYASALSRGLQMGLPLSAILAATTPVWGMSWYFDTENWAAGIWNSWAEQRTDDWRTAMAEALPTSPAADGQLPLEVQPEGIIESEDFSFIIIGDPGEGDASQHSLRSQLLDVSRQPDVKFVVISSDVVYPSGAMKDYESRFWLPFMGVTKPVYAIPGNHDWYDALEGFAATFFEPDAARTAMKARVELDNHLTSTTDSHIEQLIAEATRLQGLYRVPVQRQKLPYFQFQTDTFALFAVDTGVARQIDPAQQSWLEEGLKAADGKTKMVLLGHPFYAGGHDQTDGIENFEALKELLTKYEVDIIMGGDTHDLEYYLEQQRNSSGGERLVRHFVNGGGGAYLSFGTSLDWPKSPITEEWAIYPSRQQVVSKIDATAPFWKRPAWFWTRQFGGWPFSAEWLSAAFDSNQAPFFQSFLEIKVEPTQQRLRLIPWGVNGRLKYSDLQRSSSMTQPNDAEIEWIVPLKK
;
A
#
# COMPACT_ATOMS: atom_id res chain seq x y z
N MET A 1 8.83 23.36 -6.22
CA MET A 1 8.36 24.61 -6.87
C MET A 1 6.92 24.54 -7.40
N ILE A 2 6.49 23.48 -8.09
CA ILE A 2 5.11 23.36 -8.63
C ILE A 2 4.06 23.15 -7.52
N ALA A 3 4.35 22.31 -6.52
CA ALA A 3 3.46 22.11 -5.36
C ALA A 3 3.22 23.42 -4.58
N SER A 4 4.28 24.19 -4.37
CA SER A 4 4.22 25.50 -3.71
C SER A 4 3.39 26.52 -4.50
N SER A 5 3.44 26.51 -5.84
CA SER A 5 2.65 27.41 -6.68
C SER A 5 1.17 26.99 -6.80
N VAL A 6 0.87 25.69 -6.75
CA VAL A 6 -0.49 25.17 -6.63
C VAL A 6 -1.08 25.51 -5.25
N ALA A 7 -0.33 25.28 -4.17
CA ALA A 7 -0.75 25.64 -2.81
C ALA A 7 -0.97 27.15 -2.67
N LEU A 8 -0.08 27.98 -3.23
CA LEU A 8 -0.30 29.43 -3.29
C LEU A 8 -1.54 29.80 -4.10
N ARG A 9 -1.83 29.10 -5.22
CA ARG A 9 -3.06 29.34 -6.00
C ARG A 9 -4.31 28.93 -5.23
N ILE A 10 -4.30 27.80 -4.53
CA ILE A 10 -5.41 27.34 -3.69
C ILE A 10 -5.61 28.34 -2.56
N PHE A 11 -4.55 28.70 -1.84
CA PHE A 11 -4.59 29.67 -0.75
C PHE A 11 -5.06 31.04 -1.24
N ASN A 12 -4.57 31.52 -2.39
CA ASN A 12 -4.98 32.82 -2.91
C ASN A 12 -6.41 32.79 -3.46
N THR A 13 -6.87 31.67 -4.02
CA THR A 13 -8.28 31.49 -4.43
C THR A 13 -9.19 31.44 -3.21
N ALA A 14 -8.83 30.66 -2.18
CA ALA A 14 -9.53 30.60 -0.91
C ALA A 14 -9.55 31.98 -0.23
N ARG A 15 -8.41 32.66 -0.11
CA ARG A 15 -8.30 34.02 0.44
C ARG A 15 -9.11 35.03 -0.36
N THR A 16 -9.19 34.89 -1.69
CA THR A 16 -10.05 35.74 -2.53
C THR A 16 -11.53 35.42 -2.33
N MET A 17 -11.89 34.17 -2.07
CA MET A 17 -13.25 33.76 -1.73
C MET A 17 -13.66 34.16 -0.31
N PHE A 18 -12.73 34.11 0.66
CA PHE A 18 -12.94 34.48 2.05
C PHE A 18 -12.85 35.99 2.29
N GLY A 19 -12.05 36.70 1.49
CA GLY A 19 -11.90 38.16 1.55
C GLY A 19 -12.83 38.93 0.60
N ALA A 20 -13.53 38.26 -0.32
CA ALA A 20 -14.61 38.88 -1.08
C ALA A 20 -15.80 39.10 -0.15
N ALA A 21 -16.30 40.34 -0.08
CA ALA A 21 -17.55 40.63 0.60
C ALA A 21 -18.64 39.69 0.06
N LEU A 22 -19.23 38.88 0.93
CA LEU A 22 -20.42 38.10 0.62
C LEU A 22 -21.51 39.10 0.21
N LEU A 23 -21.85 39.13 -1.08
CA LEU A 23 -22.97 39.94 -1.54
C LEU A 23 -24.23 39.35 -0.91
N SER A 24 -24.93 40.13 -0.08
CA SER A 24 -26.26 39.77 0.40
C SER A 24 -27.13 39.40 -0.80
N PRO A 25 -27.95 38.33 -0.77
CA PRO A 25 -28.85 37.99 -1.87
C PRO A 25 -29.76 39.15 -2.30
N GLU A 26 -30.03 40.06 -1.37
CA GLU A 26 -30.82 41.28 -1.54
C GLU A 26 -30.06 42.44 -2.24
N LEU A 27 -28.72 42.37 -2.30
CA LEU A 27 -27.85 43.37 -2.95
C LEU A 27 -27.50 43.04 -4.39
N LEU A 28 -27.74 41.80 -4.85
CA LEU A 28 -27.67 41.47 -6.27
C LEU A 28 -28.88 42.07 -7.00
N THR A 29 -28.77 43.34 -7.38
CA THR A 29 -29.74 43.94 -8.29
C THR A 29 -29.74 43.19 -9.63
N ASP A 30 -30.88 43.15 -10.34
CA ASP A 30 -30.96 42.62 -11.72
C ASP A 30 -29.85 43.20 -12.62
N GLU A 31 -29.37 44.39 -12.31
CA GLU A 31 -28.30 45.11 -12.98
C GLU A 31 -26.90 44.56 -12.69
N GLU A 32 -26.60 44.08 -11.47
CA GLU A 32 -25.32 43.44 -11.14
C GLU A 32 -25.22 41.99 -11.64
N ILE A 33 -26.35 41.28 -11.78
CA ILE A 33 -26.38 39.94 -12.38
C ILE A 33 -26.23 40.03 -13.92
N THR A 34 -26.67 41.14 -14.52
CA THR A 34 -26.63 41.37 -15.98
C THR A 34 -25.47 42.28 -16.43
N SER A 35 -24.76 42.96 -15.52
CA SER A 35 -23.62 43.81 -15.90
C SER A 35 -22.51 42.97 -16.55
N GLY A 36 -22.18 43.29 -17.80
CA GLY A 36 -21.24 42.53 -18.64
C GLY A 36 -21.87 41.39 -19.46
N LEU A 37 -23.16 41.09 -19.30
CA LEU A 37 -23.93 40.19 -20.15
C LEU A 37 -24.79 41.01 -21.12
N LEU A 38 -24.10 41.69 -22.04
CA LEU A 38 -24.63 42.35 -23.25
C LEU A 38 -25.64 43.50 -23.01
N ALA A 39 -25.41 44.64 -23.67
CA ALA A 39 -26.27 45.83 -23.61
C ALA A 39 -27.64 45.66 -24.31
N ASP A 40 -28.00 44.45 -24.72
CA ASP A 40 -29.23 44.15 -25.48
C ASP A 40 -30.40 43.88 -24.51
N PRO A 41 -31.51 44.65 -24.60
CA PRO A 41 -32.67 44.50 -23.72
C PRO A 41 -33.30 43.09 -23.75
N GLY A 42 -33.32 42.41 -24.90
CA GLY A 42 -33.93 41.08 -25.03
C GLY A 42 -33.09 39.97 -24.39
N ILE A 43 -31.77 40.16 -24.32
CA ILE A 43 -30.87 39.25 -23.61
C ILE A 43 -30.95 39.48 -22.09
N ARG A 44 -31.17 40.73 -21.65
CA ARG A 44 -31.39 41.07 -20.24
C ARG A 44 -32.64 40.38 -19.67
N GLU A 45 -33.76 40.39 -20.40
CA GLU A 45 -35.00 39.71 -20.01
C GLU A 45 -34.82 38.18 -19.91
N LEU A 46 -34.07 37.61 -20.85
CA LEU A 46 -33.71 36.19 -20.85
C LEU A 46 -32.82 35.84 -19.65
N ALA A 47 -31.87 36.70 -19.30
CA ALA A 47 -31.01 36.54 -18.14
C ALA A 47 -31.81 36.58 -16.83
N VAL A 48 -32.75 37.52 -16.67
CA VAL A 48 -33.66 37.59 -15.50
C VAL A 48 -34.50 36.32 -15.38
N THR A 49 -35.04 35.84 -16.50
CA THR A 49 -35.78 34.56 -16.55
C THR A 49 -34.92 33.40 -16.07
N VAL A 50 -33.67 33.33 -16.56
CA VAL A 50 -32.70 32.30 -16.16
C VAL A 50 -32.36 32.40 -14.66
N VAL A 51 -32.21 33.59 -14.09
CA VAL A 51 -31.96 33.77 -12.65
C VAL A 51 -33.12 33.21 -11.83
N LYS A 52 -34.36 33.50 -12.22
CA LYS A 52 -35.55 32.98 -11.55
C LYS A 52 -35.66 31.46 -11.66
N GLU A 53 -35.34 30.90 -12.83
CA GLU A 53 -35.29 29.45 -13.02
C GLU A 53 -34.22 28.80 -12.13
N GLU A 54 -32.99 29.34 -12.12
CA GLU A 54 -31.87 28.77 -11.37
C GLU A 54 -32.02 28.91 -9.85
N THR A 55 -32.64 29.98 -9.36
CA THR A 55 -33.00 30.13 -7.93
C THR A 55 -34.08 29.14 -7.52
N SER A 56 -35.10 28.90 -8.36
CA SER A 56 -36.15 27.90 -8.10
C SER A 56 -35.63 26.45 -8.07
N ARG A 57 -34.51 26.18 -8.76
CA ARG A 57 -33.89 24.84 -8.83
C ARG A 57 -33.05 24.47 -7.63
N ALA A 58 -32.77 25.38 -6.70
CA ALA A 58 -31.89 25.12 -5.56
C ALA A 58 -32.29 23.90 -4.71
N ALA A 59 -33.60 23.63 -4.56
CA ALA A 59 -34.08 22.43 -3.85
C ALA A 59 -33.82 21.13 -4.63
N ALA A 60 -34.03 21.16 -5.95
CA ALA A 60 -33.72 20.03 -6.83
C ALA A 60 -32.22 19.77 -6.89
N ASP A 61 -31.39 20.81 -6.94
CA ASP A 61 -29.93 20.72 -6.92
C ASP A 61 -29.42 20.06 -5.63
N ARG A 62 -29.97 20.44 -4.46
CA ARG A 62 -29.65 19.79 -3.18
C ARG A 62 -30.03 18.32 -3.16
N SER A 63 -31.22 18.00 -3.68
CA SER A 63 -31.70 16.62 -3.76
C SER A 63 -30.82 15.77 -4.67
N TRP A 64 -30.36 16.34 -5.79
CA TRP A 64 -29.45 15.68 -6.71
C TRP A 64 -28.07 15.43 -6.07
N ILE A 65 -27.49 16.43 -5.38
CA ILE A 65 -26.21 16.27 -4.67
C ILE A 65 -26.33 15.16 -3.62
N LEU A 66 -27.39 15.18 -2.81
CA LEU A 66 -27.62 14.16 -1.79
C LEU A 66 -27.79 12.78 -2.41
N ALA A 67 -28.60 12.65 -3.47
CA ALA A 67 -28.77 11.37 -4.16
C ALA A 67 -27.45 10.84 -4.74
N PHE A 68 -26.61 11.72 -5.27
CA PHE A 68 -25.29 11.35 -5.81
C PHE A 68 -24.36 10.86 -4.69
N LEU A 69 -24.25 11.60 -3.58
CA LEU A 69 -23.46 11.21 -2.42
C LEU A 69 -23.96 9.91 -1.78
N MET A 70 -25.28 9.70 -1.70
CA MET A 70 -25.86 8.44 -1.22
C MET A 70 -25.57 7.27 -2.16
N THR A 71 -25.48 7.53 -3.48
CA THR A 71 -25.09 6.51 -4.45
C THR A 71 -23.63 6.12 -4.26
N LEU A 72 -22.73 7.09 -4.08
CA LEU A 72 -21.32 6.84 -3.76
C LEU A 72 -21.18 6.07 -2.44
N LEU A 73 -21.95 6.44 -1.41
CA LEU A 73 -21.98 5.73 -0.14
C LEU A 73 -22.38 4.26 -0.33
N ALA A 74 -23.41 3.99 -1.12
CA ALA A 74 -23.84 2.62 -1.41
C ALA A 74 -22.78 1.82 -2.18
N ILE A 75 -22.06 2.47 -3.10
CA ILE A 75 -20.94 1.85 -3.83
C ILE A 75 -19.81 1.49 -2.87
N HIS A 76 -19.38 2.41 -2.00
CA HIS A 76 -18.34 2.15 -1.01
C HIS A 76 -18.75 1.08 0.00
N LEU A 77 -20.01 1.10 0.49
CA LEU A 77 -20.53 0.05 1.36
C LEU A 77 -20.48 -1.33 0.68
N GLY A 78 -20.77 -1.39 -0.63
CA GLY A 78 -20.67 -2.63 -1.39
C GLY A 78 -19.23 -3.11 -1.62
N ARG A 79 -18.28 -2.18 -1.73
CA ARG A 79 -16.86 -2.49 -2.01
C ARG A 79 -16.04 -2.79 -0.75
N MET A 80 -16.20 -1.98 0.30
CA MET A 80 -15.44 -2.10 1.54
C MET A 80 -16.00 -3.22 2.44
N GLY A 81 -17.28 -3.55 2.28
CA GLY A 81 -17.99 -4.51 3.11
C GLY A 81 -18.79 -3.86 4.23
N LEU A 82 -19.80 -4.58 4.73
CA LEU A 82 -20.56 -4.22 5.92
C LEU A 82 -19.95 -4.91 7.12
N ASP A 83 -18.81 -4.40 7.58
CA ASP A 83 -18.26 -4.83 8.86
C ASP A 83 -19.29 -4.38 9.90
N ARG A 84 -19.92 -5.34 10.61
CA ARG A 84 -21.11 -5.11 11.46
C ARG A 84 -20.79 -4.38 12.77
N THR A 85 -19.91 -3.40 12.69
CA THR A 85 -19.33 -2.65 13.79
C THR A 85 -19.67 -1.17 13.57
N SER A 86 -19.81 -0.39 14.65
CA SER A 86 -20.10 1.05 14.53
C SER A 86 -19.02 1.82 13.77
N LEU A 87 -17.80 1.27 13.70
CA LEU A 87 -16.66 1.81 12.96
C LEU A 87 -16.64 1.37 11.49
N GLY A 88 -17.22 0.22 11.13
CA GLY A 88 -17.36 -0.23 9.74
C GLY A 88 -18.23 0.69 8.87
N LEU A 89 -19.13 1.48 9.48
CA LEU A 89 -19.91 2.52 8.79
C LEU A 89 -19.17 3.86 8.66
N VAL A 90 -18.09 4.05 9.41
CA VAL A 90 -17.30 5.29 9.42
C VAL A 90 -16.39 5.36 8.19
N SER A 91 -15.79 4.25 7.78
CA SER A 91 -14.89 4.21 6.60
C SER A 91 -15.59 4.59 5.29
N PRO A 92 -16.77 4.01 4.93
CA PRO A 92 -17.51 4.43 3.74
C PRO A 92 -17.97 5.90 3.84
N GLY A 93 -18.28 6.38 5.04
CA GLY A 93 -18.59 7.79 5.29
C GLY A 93 -17.41 8.71 4.98
N PHE A 94 -16.20 8.35 5.42
CA PHE A 94 -14.97 9.08 5.09
C PHE A 94 -14.64 9.04 3.60
N ALA A 95 -14.84 7.90 2.93
CA ALA A 95 -14.63 7.80 1.49
C ALA A 95 -15.52 8.80 0.72
N VAL A 96 -16.81 8.89 1.07
CA VAL A 96 -17.75 9.86 0.47
C VAL A 96 -17.38 11.31 0.78
N LEU A 97 -16.86 11.60 1.98
CA LEU A 97 -16.33 12.92 2.30
C LEU A 97 -15.09 13.24 1.44
N GLY A 98 -14.24 12.26 1.19
CA GLY A 98 -13.13 12.34 0.25
C GLY A 98 -13.61 12.68 -1.16
N ASP A 99 -14.65 12.00 -1.66
CA ASP A 99 -15.22 12.26 -2.99
C ASP A 99 -15.76 13.68 -3.10
N ALA A 100 -16.45 14.16 -2.06
CA ALA A 100 -16.95 15.53 -1.99
C ALA A 100 -15.79 16.54 -2.01
N PHE A 101 -14.69 16.25 -1.31
CA PHE A 101 -13.50 17.10 -1.31
C PHE A 101 -12.80 17.13 -2.68
N VAL A 102 -12.58 15.98 -3.32
CA VAL A 102 -12.01 15.88 -4.67
C VAL A 102 -12.90 16.61 -5.69
N ALA A 103 -14.22 16.44 -5.60
CA ALA A 103 -15.18 17.18 -6.42
C ALA A 103 -15.00 18.69 -6.30
N LEU A 104 -14.88 19.21 -5.07
CA LEU A 104 -14.66 20.64 -4.84
C LEU A 104 -13.31 21.09 -5.38
N LEU A 105 -12.25 20.31 -5.17
CA LEU A 105 -10.92 20.61 -5.68
C LEU A 105 -10.93 20.71 -7.21
N LEU A 106 -11.48 19.72 -7.90
CA LEU A 106 -11.61 19.72 -9.37
C LEU A 106 -12.48 20.90 -9.86
N ALA A 107 -13.58 21.17 -9.16
CA ALA A 107 -14.46 22.29 -9.51
C ALA A 107 -13.73 23.64 -9.42
N PHE A 108 -13.07 23.93 -8.30
CA PHE A 108 -12.47 25.24 -8.06
C PHE A 108 -11.09 25.44 -8.70
N THR A 109 -10.31 24.37 -8.90
CA THR A 109 -8.95 24.48 -9.44
C THR A 109 -8.88 24.32 -10.96
N ILE A 110 -9.78 23.51 -11.54
CA ILE A 110 -9.75 23.18 -12.97
C ILE A 110 -10.97 23.76 -13.67
N LEU A 111 -12.17 23.35 -13.27
CA LEU A 111 -13.39 23.58 -14.03
C LEU A 111 -13.79 25.06 -14.03
N ILE A 112 -13.97 25.66 -12.85
CA ILE A 112 -14.38 27.07 -12.71
C ILE A 112 -13.36 28.01 -13.38
N PRO A 113 -12.04 27.88 -13.16
CA PRO A 113 -11.05 28.71 -13.87
C PRO A 113 -11.11 28.55 -15.39
N SER A 114 -11.28 27.32 -15.89
CA SER A 114 -11.40 27.05 -17.32
C SER A 114 -12.67 27.70 -17.92
N LEU A 115 -13.78 27.66 -17.19
CA LEU A 115 -15.04 28.29 -17.59
C LEU A 115 -14.95 29.82 -17.59
N LEU A 116 -14.26 30.40 -16.61
CA LEU A 116 -14.01 31.84 -16.58
C LEU A 116 -13.05 32.28 -17.69
N ALA A 117 -12.00 31.52 -17.97
CA ALA A 117 -11.04 31.80 -19.03
C ALA A 117 -11.69 31.73 -20.42
N THR A 118 -12.41 30.64 -20.70
CA THR A 118 -13.17 30.47 -21.95
C THR A 118 -14.27 31.53 -22.08
N GLY A 119 -14.94 31.88 -20.98
CA GLY A 119 -15.92 32.97 -20.94
C GLY A 119 -15.34 34.30 -21.42
N LYS A 120 -14.16 34.71 -20.93
CA LYS A 120 -13.50 35.95 -21.36
C LYS A 120 -13.16 35.96 -22.85
N VAL A 121 -12.68 34.84 -23.39
CA VAL A 121 -12.35 34.72 -24.82
C VAL A 121 -13.61 34.80 -25.68
N LEU A 122 -14.68 34.12 -25.26
CA LEU A 122 -15.93 34.03 -26.01
C LEU A 122 -16.78 35.31 -25.91
N GLN A 123 -16.67 36.10 -24.85
CA GLN A 123 -17.37 37.39 -24.68
C GLN A 123 -17.15 38.34 -25.86
N LEU A 124 -15.97 38.31 -26.50
CA LEU A 124 -15.63 39.14 -27.66
C LEU A 124 -16.49 38.85 -28.90
N LEU A 125 -16.97 37.60 -29.02
CA LEU A 125 -17.76 37.13 -30.16
C LEU A 125 -19.25 37.00 -29.80
N GLU A 126 -19.57 36.90 -28.52
CA GLU A 126 -20.88 36.56 -27.99
C GLU A 126 -21.99 37.52 -28.42
N SER A 127 -21.73 38.84 -28.45
CA SER A 127 -22.73 39.83 -28.92
C SER A 127 -23.15 39.57 -30.37
N ARG A 128 -22.18 39.25 -31.23
CA ARG A 128 -22.41 39.01 -32.67
C ARG A 128 -23.14 37.68 -32.89
N ILE A 129 -22.78 36.67 -32.09
CA ILE A 129 -23.36 35.33 -32.14
C ILE A 129 -24.82 35.36 -31.64
N TRP A 130 -25.11 36.08 -30.55
CA TRP A 130 -26.49 36.29 -30.09
C TRP A 130 -27.33 37.01 -31.13
N GLN A 131 -26.84 38.13 -31.67
CA GLN A 131 -27.54 38.88 -32.71
C GLN A 131 -27.84 38.01 -33.94
N TRP A 132 -26.88 37.19 -34.39
CA TRP A 132 -27.10 36.26 -35.51
C TRP A 132 -28.09 35.14 -35.17
N SER A 133 -28.06 34.62 -33.94
CA SER A 133 -28.98 33.56 -33.49
C SER A 133 -30.43 34.03 -33.34
N LEU A 134 -30.63 35.32 -33.08
CA LEU A 134 -31.95 35.95 -32.88
C LEU A 134 -32.57 36.49 -34.18
N GLN A 135 -31.81 36.54 -35.28
CA GLN A 135 -32.33 36.95 -36.59
C GLN A 135 -33.38 35.96 -37.12
N GLN A 136 -34.53 36.48 -37.57
CA GLN A 136 -35.44 35.71 -38.43
C GLN A 136 -34.85 35.61 -39.85
N GLY A 137 -34.79 34.41 -40.43
CA GLY A 137 -34.17 34.21 -41.74
C GLY A 137 -34.40 32.82 -42.34
N HIS A 138 -33.70 32.54 -43.44
CA HIS A 138 -33.92 31.36 -44.31
C HIS A 138 -33.91 30.01 -43.58
N ALA A 139 -34.79 29.09 -44.02
CA ALA A 139 -35.01 27.77 -43.43
C ALA A 139 -33.73 26.92 -43.25
N MET A 140 -32.73 27.09 -44.12
CA MET A 140 -31.44 26.39 -44.08
C MET A 140 -30.64 26.64 -42.79
N PHE A 141 -30.82 27.79 -42.13
CA PHE A 141 -30.04 28.17 -40.94
C PHE A 141 -30.78 27.94 -39.61
N VAL A 142 -31.96 27.33 -39.64
CA VAL A 142 -32.78 27.09 -38.44
C VAL A 142 -32.08 26.17 -37.45
N VAL A 143 -31.58 25.01 -37.90
CA VAL A 143 -30.90 24.04 -37.01
C VAL A 143 -29.59 24.60 -36.44
N PRO A 144 -28.67 25.17 -37.23
CA PRO A 144 -27.46 25.81 -36.69
C PRO A 144 -27.76 26.93 -35.68
N ARG A 145 -28.79 27.76 -35.92
CA ARG A 145 -29.21 28.81 -34.98
C ARG A 145 -29.79 28.26 -33.68
N LEU A 146 -30.57 27.18 -33.75
CA LEU A 146 -31.10 26.50 -32.56
C LEU A 146 -29.98 25.90 -31.71
N VAL A 147 -29.01 25.23 -32.34
CA VAL A 147 -27.83 24.67 -31.63
C VAL A 147 -27.01 25.80 -30.99
N LEU A 148 -26.76 26.88 -31.73
CA LEU A 148 -25.99 28.02 -31.22
C LEU A 148 -26.72 28.73 -30.07
N ARG A 149 -28.04 28.91 -30.19
CA ARG A 149 -28.89 29.47 -29.12
C ARG A 149 -28.90 28.57 -27.88
N TRP A 150 -28.94 27.25 -28.06
CA TRP A 150 -28.83 26.30 -26.95
C TRP A 150 -27.48 26.42 -26.24
N LEU A 151 -26.36 26.50 -26.98
CA LEU A 151 -25.02 26.71 -26.42
C LEU A 151 -24.90 28.05 -25.67
N LEU A 152 -25.42 29.12 -26.25
CA LEU A 152 -25.45 30.44 -25.64
C LEU A 152 -26.30 30.47 -24.36
N MET A 153 -27.43 29.76 -24.35
CA MET A 153 -28.27 29.60 -23.15
C MET A 153 -27.58 28.79 -22.05
N MET A 154 -26.90 27.70 -22.41
CA MET A 154 -26.10 26.91 -21.47
C MET A 154 -25.01 27.78 -20.81
N ARG A 155 -24.37 28.64 -21.59
CA ARG A 155 -23.34 29.56 -21.11
C ARG A 155 -23.93 30.68 -20.23
N LEU A 156 -25.05 31.28 -20.62
CA LEU A 156 -25.75 32.29 -19.82
C LEU A 156 -26.14 31.72 -18.45
N ARG A 157 -26.72 30.52 -18.42
CA ARG A 157 -27.02 29.79 -17.17
C ARG A 157 -25.78 29.56 -16.32
N GLN A 158 -24.67 29.18 -16.92
CA GLN A 158 -23.41 28.95 -16.20
C GLN A 158 -22.84 30.25 -15.60
N ALA A 159 -22.88 31.36 -16.34
CA ALA A 159 -22.46 32.66 -15.83
C ALA A 159 -23.33 33.12 -14.64
N VAL A 160 -24.65 32.94 -14.73
CA VAL A 160 -25.58 33.20 -13.63
C VAL A 160 -25.27 32.32 -12.41
N ARG A 161 -25.06 31.02 -12.59
CA ARG A 161 -24.69 30.09 -11.50
C ARG A 161 -23.41 30.50 -10.78
N LEU A 162 -22.37 30.90 -11.52
CA LEU A 162 -21.10 31.36 -10.95
C LEU A 162 -21.25 32.69 -10.20
N ARG A 163 -22.14 33.58 -10.64
CA ARG A 163 -22.45 34.81 -9.89
C ARG A 163 -23.19 34.51 -8.59
N LEU A 164 -24.21 33.64 -8.63
CA LEU A 164 -24.96 33.20 -7.44
C LEU A 164 -24.07 32.47 -6.41
N ALA A 165 -23.03 31.77 -6.86
CA ALA A 165 -22.05 31.14 -5.99
C ALA A 165 -21.26 32.15 -5.13
N ARG A 166 -21.16 33.43 -5.54
CA ARG A 166 -20.44 34.48 -4.81
C ARG A 166 -21.23 35.09 -3.64
N CYS A 167 -22.49 34.72 -3.49
CA CYS A 167 -23.39 35.32 -2.51
C CYS A 167 -23.30 34.67 -1.13
N SER A 168 -22.94 33.38 -1.07
CA SER A 168 -22.79 32.65 0.19
C SER A 168 -21.83 31.48 0.04
N TYR A 169 -21.12 31.14 1.12
CA TYR A 169 -20.29 29.93 1.15
C TYR A 169 -21.11 28.66 0.91
N ALA A 170 -22.35 28.61 1.39
CA ALA A 170 -23.25 27.48 1.15
C ALA A 170 -23.60 27.34 -0.35
N SER A 171 -23.84 28.45 -1.04
CA SER A 171 -24.06 28.47 -2.49
C SER A 171 -22.79 28.08 -3.26
N ALA A 172 -21.62 28.59 -2.85
CA ALA A 172 -20.35 28.21 -3.44
C ALA A 172 -20.08 26.70 -3.30
N LEU A 173 -20.26 26.16 -2.10
CA LEU A 173 -20.07 24.74 -1.79
C LEU A 173 -21.03 23.86 -2.60
N SER A 174 -22.33 24.20 -2.59
CA SER A 174 -23.35 23.45 -3.33
C SER A 174 -23.07 23.45 -4.84
N ARG A 175 -22.69 24.59 -5.42
CA ARG A 175 -22.36 24.68 -6.86
C ARG A 175 -21.05 23.97 -7.19
N GLY A 176 -20.05 24.06 -6.31
CA GLY A 176 -18.80 23.31 -6.42
C GLY A 176 -19.06 21.80 -6.48
N LEU A 177 -19.84 21.26 -5.53
CA LEU A 177 -20.21 19.84 -5.52
C LEU A 177 -21.02 19.45 -6.76
N GLN A 178 -21.99 20.27 -7.16
CA GLN A 178 -22.81 19.99 -8.34
C GLN A 178 -21.97 19.84 -9.62
N MET A 179 -20.96 20.68 -9.77
CA MET A 179 -20.08 20.67 -10.94
C MET A 179 -18.97 19.62 -10.83
N GLY A 180 -18.49 19.37 -9.62
CA GLY A 180 -17.35 18.51 -9.32
C GLY A 180 -17.68 17.03 -9.24
N LEU A 181 -18.81 16.64 -8.65
CA LEU A 181 -19.16 15.23 -8.38
C LEU A 181 -19.20 14.35 -9.65
N PRO A 182 -19.74 14.81 -10.80
CA PRO A 182 -19.66 14.02 -12.02
C PRO A 182 -18.22 13.84 -12.51
N LEU A 183 -17.37 14.85 -12.33
CA LEU A 183 -15.98 14.81 -12.76
C LEU A 183 -15.13 13.93 -11.84
N SER A 184 -15.36 13.97 -10.52
CA SER A 184 -14.71 13.06 -9.57
C SER A 184 -15.12 11.62 -9.86
N ALA A 185 -16.41 11.36 -10.15
CA ALA A 185 -16.88 10.03 -10.52
C ALA A 185 -16.25 9.53 -11.85
N ILE A 186 -16.12 10.39 -12.87
CA ILE A 186 -15.43 10.04 -14.12
C ILE A 186 -13.94 9.76 -13.86
N LEU A 187 -13.29 10.59 -13.03
CA LEU A 187 -11.90 10.39 -12.67
C LEU A 187 -11.74 9.05 -11.95
N ALA A 188 -12.48 8.81 -10.87
CA ALA A 188 -12.47 7.55 -10.12
C ALA A 188 -12.75 6.33 -11.01
N ALA A 189 -13.75 6.41 -11.91
CA ALA A 189 -14.08 5.31 -12.83
C ALA A 189 -13.00 5.03 -13.88
N THR A 190 -12.19 6.04 -14.24
CA THR A 190 -11.13 5.88 -15.24
C THR A 190 -9.76 5.62 -14.63
N THR A 191 -9.53 5.98 -13.36
CA THR A 191 -8.29 5.77 -12.61
C THR A 191 -7.72 4.33 -12.74
N PRO A 192 -8.53 3.25 -12.64
CA PRO A 192 -8.04 1.89 -12.87
C PRO A 192 -7.45 1.67 -14.28
N VAL A 193 -8.01 2.31 -15.30
CA VAL A 193 -7.51 2.23 -16.69
C VAL A 193 -6.10 2.81 -16.82
N TRP A 194 -5.77 3.78 -15.96
CA TRP A 194 -4.46 4.41 -15.92
C TRP A 194 -3.44 3.64 -15.06
N GLY A 195 -3.85 2.59 -14.33
CA GLY A 195 -3.00 1.91 -13.34
C GLY A 195 -2.74 2.72 -12.08
N MET A 196 -3.58 3.74 -11.81
CA MET A 196 -3.42 4.62 -10.64
C MET A 196 -4.45 4.29 -9.54
N SER A 197 -4.90 3.03 -9.46
CA SER A 197 -5.98 2.60 -8.55
C SER A 197 -5.73 3.02 -7.10
N TRP A 198 -4.49 3.20 -6.67
CA TRP A 198 -4.17 3.60 -5.30
C TRP A 198 -4.26 5.13 -5.04
N TYR A 199 -4.00 6.00 -6.02
CA TYR A 199 -3.76 7.43 -5.76
C TYR A 199 -5.03 8.30 -5.71
N PHE A 200 -6.10 7.87 -6.36
CA PHE A 200 -7.38 8.60 -6.44
C PHE A 200 -8.56 7.79 -5.91
N ASP A 201 -8.27 6.76 -5.10
CA ASP A 201 -9.30 5.98 -4.41
C ASP A 201 -9.49 6.54 -3.00
N THR A 202 -10.66 7.11 -2.74
CA THR A 202 -11.03 7.70 -1.45
C THR A 202 -11.22 6.63 -0.37
N GLU A 203 -11.33 5.36 -0.76
CA GLU A 203 -11.25 4.20 0.14
C GLU A 203 -9.87 4.14 0.82
N ASN A 204 -8.79 4.55 0.13
CA ASN A 204 -7.44 4.60 0.70
C ASN A 204 -7.27 5.73 1.71
N TRP A 205 -8.08 6.79 1.65
CA TRP A 205 -8.04 7.85 2.66
C TRP A 205 -8.67 7.37 3.96
N ALA A 206 -9.77 6.62 3.85
CA ALA A 206 -10.36 5.95 5.00
C ALA A 206 -9.38 4.90 5.57
N ALA A 207 -8.74 4.10 4.71
CA ALA A 207 -7.68 3.18 5.13
C ALA A 207 -6.51 3.92 5.80
N GLY A 208 -6.08 5.08 5.28
CA GLY A 208 -4.99 5.87 5.86
C GLY A 208 -5.24 6.33 7.30
N ILE A 209 -6.50 6.63 7.66
CA ILE A 209 -6.86 6.94 9.05
C ILE A 209 -6.67 5.70 9.93
N TRP A 210 -7.10 4.53 9.46
CA TRP A 210 -6.95 3.28 10.18
C TRP A 210 -5.50 2.84 10.30
N ASN A 211 -4.72 2.98 9.23
CA ASN A 211 -3.30 2.69 9.23
C ASN A 211 -2.58 3.58 10.24
N SER A 212 -2.90 4.88 10.30
CA SER A 212 -2.33 5.80 11.30
C SER A 212 -2.77 5.47 12.73
N TRP A 213 -4.01 5.01 12.92
CA TRP A 213 -4.46 4.55 14.22
C TRP A 213 -3.74 3.27 14.66
N ALA A 214 -3.61 2.29 13.76
CA ALA A 214 -2.84 1.07 14.00
C ALA A 214 -1.37 1.39 14.30
N GLU A 215 -0.75 2.29 13.54
CA GLU A 215 0.62 2.78 13.74
C GLU A 215 0.83 3.30 15.17
N GLN A 216 -0.11 4.08 15.69
CA GLN A 216 -0.02 4.63 17.05
C GLN A 216 -0.27 3.61 18.16
N ARG A 217 -0.89 2.46 17.86
CA ARG A 217 -1.35 1.50 18.86
C ARG A 217 -0.63 0.16 18.84
N THR A 218 0.05 -0.16 17.73
CA THR A 218 0.70 -1.46 17.50
C THR A 218 1.60 -1.85 18.66
N ASP A 219 2.41 -0.94 19.16
CA ASP A 219 3.35 -1.23 20.26
C ASP A 219 2.67 -1.48 21.59
N ASP A 220 1.64 -0.70 21.91
CA ASP A 220 0.84 -0.91 23.11
C ASP A 220 0.15 -2.28 23.03
N TRP A 221 -0.40 -2.63 21.87
CA TRP A 221 -1.00 -3.95 21.63
C TRP A 221 0.01 -5.08 21.78
N ARG A 222 1.18 -4.98 21.14
CA ARG A 222 2.25 -5.97 21.27
C ARG A 222 2.69 -6.16 22.71
N THR A 223 2.89 -5.07 23.43
CA THR A 223 3.25 -5.07 24.85
C THR A 223 2.18 -5.81 25.66
N ALA A 224 0.91 -5.44 25.51
CA ALA A 224 -0.19 -6.08 26.24
C ALA A 224 -0.33 -7.57 25.91
N MET A 225 -0.17 -7.94 24.65
CA MET A 225 -0.18 -9.34 24.20
C MET A 225 0.99 -10.13 24.80
N ALA A 226 2.19 -9.56 24.82
CA ALA A 226 3.39 -10.19 25.36
C ALA A 226 3.35 -10.33 26.88
N GLU A 227 2.87 -9.32 27.61
CA GLU A 227 2.73 -9.35 29.08
C GLU A 227 1.66 -10.35 29.56
N ALA A 228 0.62 -10.58 28.75
CA ALA A 228 -0.44 -11.52 29.07
C ALA A 228 -0.02 -13.00 28.90
N LEU A 229 1.07 -13.26 28.17
CA LEU A 229 1.58 -14.60 27.94
C LEU A 229 2.84 -14.86 28.79
N PRO A 230 3.02 -16.09 29.29
CA PRO A 230 4.25 -16.44 29.99
C PRO A 230 5.42 -16.41 28.99
N THR A 231 6.24 -15.36 29.07
CA THR A 231 7.49 -15.20 28.30
C THR A 231 8.71 -15.70 29.07
N SER A 232 8.54 -16.20 30.30
CA SER A 232 9.64 -16.81 31.06
C SER A 232 10.05 -18.17 30.48
N PRO A 233 11.32 -18.58 30.60
CA PRO A 233 11.78 -19.90 30.18
C PRO A 233 10.90 -20.99 30.81
N ALA A 234 10.55 -22.00 30.04
CA ALA A 234 9.85 -23.15 30.60
C ALA A 234 10.76 -23.88 31.61
N ALA A 235 10.16 -24.57 32.58
CA ALA A 235 10.90 -25.24 33.66
C ALA A 235 11.87 -26.35 33.17
N ASP A 236 11.84 -26.68 31.88
CA ASP A 236 12.65 -27.68 31.18
C ASP A 236 13.90 -27.10 30.48
N GLY A 237 14.17 -25.80 30.60
CA GLY A 237 15.34 -25.15 29.99
C GLY A 237 15.12 -24.67 28.56
N GLN A 238 13.89 -24.71 28.04
CA GLN A 238 13.54 -24.13 26.75
C GLN A 238 13.67 -22.59 26.77
N LEU A 239 14.21 -22.01 25.69
CA LEU A 239 14.30 -20.56 25.58
C LEU A 239 12.90 -19.94 25.44
N PRO A 240 12.68 -18.71 25.95
CA PRO A 240 11.46 -17.95 25.72
C PRO A 240 11.05 -17.90 24.25
N LEU A 241 9.80 -18.25 23.96
CA LEU A 241 9.20 -18.19 22.61
C LEU A 241 10.00 -18.97 21.54
N GLU A 242 10.63 -20.06 21.95
CA GLU A 242 11.31 -20.97 21.05
C GLU A 242 10.31 -21.88 20.32
N VAL A 243 10.40 -21.94 18.99
CA VAL A 243 9.67 -22.93 18.17
C VAL A 243 10.55 -24.14 17.93
N GLN A 244 9.94 -25.33 17.88
CA GLN A 244 10.64 -26.60 17.68
C GLN A 244 10.09 -27.32 16.43
N PRO A 245 10.61 -27.01 15.23
CA PRO A 245 10.21 -27.71 14.03
C PRO A 245 10.55 -29.21 14.11
N GLU A 246 9.62 -30.05 13.68
CA GLU A 246 9.75 -31.50 13.78
C GLU A 246 10.87 -32.03 12.84
N GLY A 247 11.65 -33.01 13.32
CA GLY A 247 12.62 -33.74 12.51
C GLY A 247 13.94 -33.01 12.24
N ILE A 248 14.31 -32.04 13.09
CA ILE A 248 15.64 -31.46 13.14
C ILE A 248 16.50 -32.24 14.15
N ILE A 249 17.69 -32.65 13.72
CA ILE A 249 18.72 -33.25 14.54
C ILE A 249 19.93 -32.31 14.46
N GLU A 250 20.42 -31.80 15.60
CA GLU A 250 21.39 -30.69 15.65
C GLU A 250 22.68 -30.95 14.86
N SER A 251 23.10 -32.21 14.76
CA SER A 251 24.31 -32.61 14.02
C SER A 251 24.10 -32.85 12.51
N GLU A 252 22.86 -32.82 12.02
CA GLU A 252 22.52 -33.13 10.63
C GLU A 252 22.19 -31.88 9.81
N ASP A 253 22.39 -31.97 8.49
CA ASP A 253 22.00 -30.92 7.56
C ASP A 253 20.47 -30.84 7.46
N PHE A 254 19.93 -29.63 7.45
CA PHE A 254 18.51 -29.39 7.24
C PHE A 254 18.30 -28.10 6.43
N SER A 255 17.08 -27.93 5.92
CA SER A 255 16.69 -26.73 5.20
C SER A 255 15.32 -26.22 5.63
N PHE A 256 15.06 -24.96 5.30
CA PHE A 256 13.76 -24.33 5.48
C PHE A 256 13.55 -23.25 4.41
N ILE A 257 12.30 -22.87 4.19
CA ILE A 257 11.92 -21.88 3.18
C ILE A 257 11.57 -20.57 3.87
N ILE A 258 11.97 -19.44 3.29
CA ILE A 258 11.52 -18.10 3.67
C ILE A 258 10.87 -17.44 2.47
N ILE A 259 9.63 -16.98 2.63
CA ILE A 259 8.87 -16.25 1.60
C ILE A 259 8.24 -15.00 2.24
N GLY A 260 8.57 -13.80 1.76
CA GLY A 260 7.95 -12.56 2.25
C GLY A 260 6.81 -12.11 1.37
N ASP A 261 5.83 -11.41 1.96
CA ASP A 261 4.80 -10.65 1.26
C ASP A 261 3.99 -11.49 0.23
N PRO A 262 3.54 -12.72 0.57
CA PRO A 262 2.87 -13.58 -0.40
C PRO A 262 1.45 -13.11 -0.76
N GLY A 263 0.75 -12.40 0.13
CA GLY A 263 -0.69 -12.52 0.28
C GLY A 263 -1.63 -11.71 -0.61
N GLU A 264 -1.46 -11.63 -1.93
CA GLU A 264 -2.36 -10.82 -2.80
C GLU A 264 -3.64 -11.59 -3.22
N GLY A 265 -3.53 -12.90 -3.43
CA GLY A 265 -4.62 -13.79 -3.87
C GLY A 265 -4.85 -13.85 -5.37
N ASP A 266 -3.92 -13.29 -6.16
CA ASP A 266 -4.06 -13.17 -7.61
C ASP A 266 -3.02 -14.04 -8.38
N ALA A 267 -2.94 -13.87 -9.70
CA ALA A 267 -2.05 -14.68 -10.53
C ALA A 267 -0.56 -14.53 -10.20
N SER A 268 -0.11 -13.40 -9.66
CA SER A 268 1.30 -13.18 -9.31
C SER A 268 1.72 -14.06 -8.14
N GLN A 269 0.90 -14.13 -7.09
CA GLN A 269 1.11 -15.05 -5.97
C GLN A 269 1.08 -16.52 -6.43
N HIS A 270 0.06 -16.89 -7.23
CA HIS A 270 -0.07 -18.27 -7.68
C HIS A 270 1.06 -18.73 -8.62
N SER A 271 1.80 -17.80 -9.24
CA SER A 271 2.92 -18.12 -10.13
C SER A 271 4.06 -18.87 -9.44
N LEU A 272 4.28 -18.66 -8.14
CA LEU A 272 5.31 -19.36 -7.36
C LEU A 272 4.89 -20.72 -6.81
N ARG A 273 3.59 -21.02 -6.81
CA ARG A 273 3.04 -22.15 -6.07
C ARG A 273 3.69 -23.48 -6.43
N SER A 274 3.96 -23.74 -7.72
CA SER A 274 4.61 -24.99 -8.13
C SER A 274 6.00 -25.15 -7.52
N GLN A 275 6.81 -24.09 -7.56
CA GLN A 275 8.18 -24.10 -7.03
C GLN A 275 8.17 -24.25 -5.51
N LEU A 276 7.30 -23.51 -4.81
CA LEU A 276 7.13 -23.63 -3.36
C LEU A 276 6.76 -25.07 -2.95
N LEU A 277 5.83 -25.71 -3.66
CA LEU A 277 5.42 -27.08 -3.38
C LEU A 277 6.52 -28.10 -3.69
N ASP A 278 7.27 -27.92 -4.76
CA ASP A 278 8.35 -28.84 -5.12
C ASP A 278 9.51 -28.76 -4.13
N VAL A 279 9.88 -27.55 -3.68
CA VAL A 279 10.92 -27.36 -2.66
C VAL A 279 10.43 -27.85 -1.29
N SER A 280 9.21 -27.50 -0.85
CA SER A 280 8.70 -27.89 0.47
C SER A 280 8.51 -29.41 0.67
N ARG A 281 8.42 -30.17 -0.42
CA ARG A 281 8.37 -31.65 -0.38
C ARG A 281 9.73 -32.31 -0.15
N GLN A 282 10.84 -31.57 -0.30
CA GLN A 282 12.16 -32.13 -0.07
C GLN A 282 12.28 -32.62 1.39
N PRO A 283 12.94 -33.76 1.63
CA PRO A 283 12.99 -34.37 2.96
C PRO A 283 13.85 -33.59 3.96
N ASP A 284 14.84 -32.83 3.48
CA ASP A 284 15.67 -31.92 4.27
C ASP A 284 14.93 -30.64 4.66
N VAL A 285 13.90 -30.21 3.89
CA VAL A 285 13.07 -29.06 4.27
C VAL A 285 12.19 -29.41 5.46
N LYS A 286 12.35 -28.69 6.56
CA LYS A 286 11.66 -28.98 7.84
C LYS A 286 10.50 -28.04 8.14
N PHE A 287 10.57 -26.79 7.71
CA PHE A 287 9.52 -25.79 7.94
C PHE A 287 9.57 -24.67 6.89
N VAL A 288 8.53 -23.84 6.90
CA VAL A 288 8.42 -22.62 6.10
C VAL A 288 8.21 -21.44 7.05
N VAL A 289 8.82 -20.30 6.74
CA VAL A 289 8.61 -19.03 7.44
C VAL A 289 8.10 -18.00 6.44
N ILE A 290 7.00 -17.33 6.78
CA ILE A 290 6.54 -16.15 6.07
C ILE A 290 7.17 -14.92 6.72
N SER A 291 7.92 -14.14 5.93
CA SER A 291 8.66 -12.97 6.42
C SER A 291 7.98 -11.67 6.03
N SER A 292 6.97 -11.25 6.81
CA SER A 292 6.13 -10.05 6.58
C SER A 292 4.92 -10.26 5.65
N ASP A 293 3.90 -9.42 5.86
CA ASP A 293 2.66 -9.24 5.11
C ASP A 293 2.02 -10.53 4.59
N VAL A 294 1.44 -11.30 5.51
CA VAL A 294 0.84 -12.60 5.17
C VAL A 294 -0.35 -12.44 4.24
N VAL A 295 -1.22 -11.46 4.49
CA VAL A 295 -2.39 -11.16 3.64
C VAL A 295 -2.61 -9.66 3.46
N TYR A 296 -2.76 -9.24 2.20
CA TYR A 296 -3.23 -7.91 1.84
C TYR A 296 -4.76 -7.87 1.89
N PRO A 297 -5.39 -6.67 1.97
CA PRO A 297 -4.77 -5.38 2.24
C PRO A 297 -4.63 -5.06 3.73
N SER A 298 -5.18 -5.87 4.65
CA SER A 298 -5.37 -5.44 6.05
C SER A 298 -5.25 -6.53 7.11
N GLY A 299 -4.75 -7.72 6.78
CA GLY A 299 -4.64 -8.79 7.78
C GLY A 299 -5.96 -9.49 8.13
N ALA A 300 -7.09 -9.06 7.58
CA ALA A 300 -8.42 -9.53 7.99
C ALA A 300 -8.67 -11.03 7.69
N MET A 301 -9.27 -11.74 8.66
CA MET A 301 -9.59 -13.18 8.55
C MET A 301 -10.38 -13.57 7.29
N LYS A 302 -11.27 -12.69 6.79
CA LYS A 302 -12.07 -12.95 5.57
C LYS A 302 -11.23 -13.22 4.32
N ASP A 303 -9.99 -12.74 4.32
CA ASP A 303 -9.10 -12.75 3.17
C ASP A 303 -8.12 -13.95 3.18
N TYR A 304 -7.98 -14.63 4.32
CA TYR A 304 -7.03 -15.74 4.51
C TYR A 304 -7.29 -16.94 3.60
N GLU A 305 -8.56 -17.28 3.30
CA GLU A 305 -8.88 -18.44 2.46
C GLU A 305 -8.28 -18.31 1.06
N SER A 306 -8.49 -17.16 0.41
CA SER A 306 -7.95 -16.86 -0.92
C SER A 306 -6.46 -16.54 -0.93
N ARG A 307 -5.94 -15.91 0.13
CA ARG A 307 -4.60 -15.28 0.12
C ARG A 307 -3.53 -16.07 0.87
N PHE A 308 -3.91 -17.01 1.73
CA PHE A 308 -2.98 -17.88 2.46
C PHE A 308 -3.29 -19.36 2.23
N TRP A 309 -4.50 -19.80 2.59
CA TRP A 309 -4.84 -21.22 2.61
C TRP A 309 -4.80 -21.88 1.23
N LEU A 310 -5.40 -21.24 0.21
CA LEU A 310 -5.37 -21.72 -1.17
C LEU A 310 -3.97 -21.74 -1.80
N PRO A 311 -3.17 -20.66 -1.72
CA PRO A 311 -1.80 -20.64 -2.22
C PRO A 311 -0.88 -21.69 -1.57
N PHE A 312 -0.98 -21.87 -0.25
CA PHE A 312 -0.16 -22.83 0.51
C PHE A 312 -0.73 -24.25 0.52
N MET A 313 -1.92 -24.49 -0.04
CA MET A 313 -2.52 -25.81 -0.10
C MET A 313 -1.57 -26.83 -0.77
N GLY A 314 -1.12 -27.80 0.04
CA GLY A 314 -0.14 -28.82 -0.36
C GLY A 314 1.20 -28.73 0.38
N VAL A 315 1.46 -27.62 1.09
CA VAL A 315 2.59 -27.51 2.03
C VAL A 315 2.24 -28.34 3.28
N THR A 316 3.01 -29.40 3.52
CA THR A 316 2.78 -30.32 4.66
C THR A 316 3.74 -30.09 5.81
N LYS A 317 4.63 -29.11 5.70
CA LYS A 317 5.61 -28.73 6.73
C LYS A 317 5.00 -27.63 7.62
N PRO A 318 5.39 -27.51 8.90
CA PRO A 318 5.00 -26.38 9.74
C PRO A 318 5.29 -25.04 9.06
N VAL A 319 4.30 -24.15 9.12
CA VAL A 319 4.39 -22.77 8.62
C VAL A 319 4.34 -21.83 9.81
N TYR A 320 5.39 -21.03 9.96
CA TYR A 320 5.49 -19.92 10.91
C TYR A 320 5.43 -18.60 10.15
N ALA A 321 5.12 -17.51 10.85
CA ALA A 321 5.10 -16.19 10.24
C ALA A 321 5.54 -15.10 11.22
N ILE A 322 6.06 -14.00 10.68
CA ILE A 322 6.10 -12.70 11.35
C ILE A 322 5.18 -11.75 10.61
N PRO A 323 4.46 -10.86 11.33
CA PRO A 323 3.57 -9.92 10.68
C PRO A 323 4.35 -8.78 10.02
N GLY A 324 3.78 -8.25 8.95
CA GLY A 324 4.13 -6.93 8.43
C GLY A 324 3.12 -5.86 8.85
N ASN A 325 3.26 -4.66 8.30
CA ASN A 325 2.33 -3.56 8.58
C ASN A 325 0.91 -3.88 8.12
N HIS A 326 0.73 -4.64 7.03
CA HIS A 326 -0.61 -5.00 6.57
C HIS A 326 -1.34 -5.94 7.53
N ASP A 327 -0.62 -6.80 8.24
CA ASP A 327 -1.19 -7.71 9.24
C ASP A 327 -1.64 -6.98 10.52
N TRP A 328 -1.11 -5.79 10.80
CA TRP A 328 -1.44 -5.00 11.98
C TRP A 328 -2.68 -4.10 11.81
N TYR A 329 -3.16 -3.90 10.57
CA TYR A 329 -4.30 -3.02 10.31
C TYR A 329 -5.65 -3.57 10.82
N ASP A 330 -5.77 -4.87 11.04
CA ASP A 330 -6.90 -5.49 11.76
C ASP A 330 -6.65 -5.70 13.27
N ALA A 331 -5.61 -5.07 13.81
CA ALA A 331 -5.13 -5.28 15.17
C ALA A 331 -4.59 -6.71 15.44
N LEU A 332 -4.04 -7.35 14.39
CA LEU A 332 -3.39 -8.67 14.40
C LEU A 332 -4.35 -9.84 14.68
N GLU A 333 -5.63 -9.67 14.42
CA GLU A 333 -6.66 -10.67 14.77
C GLU A 333 -6.62 -11.89 13.84
N GLY A 334 -6.60 -11.66 12.53
CA GLY A 334 -6.49 -12.73 11.54
C GLY A 334 -5.18 -13.51 11.67
N PHE A 335 -4.09 -12.79 11.91
CA PHE A 335 -2.76 -13.37 12.11
C PHE A 335 -2.67 -14.20 13.39
N ALA A 336 -3.08 -13.65 14.54
CA ALA A 336 -3.04 -14.37 15.81
C ALA A 336 -3.90 -15.65 15.77
N ALA A 337 -5.12 -15.57 15.23
CA ALA A 337 -5.99 -16.74 15.10
C ALA A 337 -5.39 -17.84 14.20
N THR A 338 -4.63 -17.46 13.17
CA THR A 338 -4.05 -18.39 12.18
C THR A 338 -2.75 -19.03 12.65
N PHE A 339 -1.82 -18.23 13.19
CA PHE A 339 -0.47 -18.72 13.48
C PHE A 339 -0.25 -19.08 14.94
N PHE A 340 -1.00 -18.47 15.87
CA PHE A 340 -0.76 -18.75 17.29
C PHE A 340 -1.42 -20.06 17.73
N GLU A 341 -0.84 -20.70 18.74
CA GLU A 341 -1.54 -21.73 19.51
C GLU A 341 -2.91 -21.17 19.96
N PRO A 342 -4.03 -21.94 19.89
CA PRO A 342 -5.36 -21.41 20.16
C PRO A 342 -5.52 -20.71 21.52
N ASP A 343 -4.88 -21.24 22.56
CA ASP A 343 -4.91 -20.63 23.90
C ASP A 343 -4.09 -19.34 23.97
N ALA A 344 -2.97 -19.28 23.23
CA ALA A 344 -2.15 -18.08 23.12
C ALA A 344 -2.87 -16.99 22.31
N ALA A 345 -3.49 -17.35 21.18
CA ALA A 345 -4.34 -16.48 20.37
C ALA A 345 -5.44 -15.83 21.21
N ARG A 346 -6.17 -16.65 21.98
CA ARG A 346 -7.25 -16.19 22.86
C ARG A 346 -6.73 -15.20 23.90
N THR A 347 -5.65 -15.54 24.59
CA THR A 347 -5.08 -14.72 25.67
C THR A 347 -4.56 -13.39 25.14
N ALA A 348 -3.81 -13.42 24.04
CA ALA A 348 -3.24 -12.24 23.42
C ALA A 348 -4.32 -11.29 22.89
N MET A 349 -5.31 -11.80 22.14
CA MET A 349 -6.41 -10.97 21.63
C MET A 349 -7.26 -10.36 22.76
N LYS A 350 -7.50 -11.10 23.86
CA LYS A 350 -8.22 -10.55 25.02
C LYS A 350 -7.46 -9.41 25.69
N ALA A 351 -6.16 -9.59 25.93
CA ALA A 351 -5.32 -8.54 26.52
C ALA A 351 -5.29 -7.27 25.66
N ARG A 352 -5.20 -7.43 24.33
CA ARG A 352 -5.30 -6.33 23.36
C ARG A 352 -6.65 -5.59 23.46
N VAL A 353 -7.75 -6.33 23.51
CA VAL A 353 -9.11 -5.77 23.61
C VAL A 353 -9.33 -5.03 24.93
N GLU A 354 -8.79 -5.56 26.04
CA GLU A 354 -8.85 -4.92 27.36
C GLU A 354 -8.07 -3.59 27.38
N LEU A 355 -6.89 -3.54 26.77
CA LEU A 355 -6.09 -2.31 26.62
C LEU A 355 -6.85 -1.22 25.87
N ASP A 356 -7.62 -1.61 24.85
CA ASP A 356 -8.46 -0.68 24.09
C ASP A 356 -9.71 -0.22 24.85
N ASN A 357 -9.91 -0.63 26.11
CA ASN A 357 -11.14 -0.39 26.88
C ASN A 357 -12.39 -0.87 26.13
N HIS A 358 -12.28 -1.94 25.33
CA HIS A 358 -13.35 -2.44 24.45
C HIS A 358 -13.90 -1.36 23.49
N LEU A 359 -13.08 -0.37 23.11
CA LEU A 359 -13.42 0.60 22.06
C LEU A 359 -13.44 -0.06 20.67
N THR A 360 -12.65 -1.12 20.49
CA THR A 360 -12.76 -1.99 19.33
C THR A 360 -13.98 -2.89 19.47
N SER A 361 -14.63 -3.19 18.34
CA SER A 361 -15.84 -4.02 18.30
C SER A 361 -15.61 -5.51 18.58
N THR A 362 -14.37 -5.89 18.84
CA THR A 362 -13.97 -7.27 19.08
C THR A 362 -14.49 -7.72 20.43
N THR A 363 -15.32 -8.76 20.42
CA THR A 363 -15.89 -9.37 21.62
C THR A 363 -15.25 -10.73 21.87
N ASP A 364 -15.36 -11.25 23.09
CA ASP A 364 -14.96 -12.63 23.41
C ASP A 364 -15.55 -13.65 22.43
N SER A 365 -16.82 -13.49 22.06
CA SER A 365 -17.46 -14.37 21.08
C SER A 365 -16.85 -14.26 19.69
N HIS A 366 -16.36 -13.08 19.31
CA HIS A 366 -15.70 -12.88 18.02
C HIS A 366 -14.31 -13.51 18.01
N ILE A 367 -13.55 -13.38 19.09
CA ILE A 367 -12.25 -14.04 19.28
C ILE A 367 -12.38 -15.56 19.09
N GLU A 368 -13.35 -16.19 19.75
CA GLU A 368 -13.58 -17.64 19.57
C GLU A 368 -13.99 -18.00 18.14
N GLN A 369 -14.76 -17.14 17.45
CA GLN A 369 -15.14 -17.36 16.04
C GLN A 369 -13.92 -17.33 15.13
N LEU A 370 -13.01 -16.38 15.31
CA LEU A 370 -11.77 -16.26 14.53
C LEU A 370 -10.89 -17.50 14.72
N ILE A 371 -10.68 -17.93 15.97
CA ILE A 371 -9.87 -19.12 16.29
C ILE A 371 -10.51 -20.39 15.71
N ALA A 372 -11.83 -20.54 15.86
CA ALA A 372 -12.57 -21.68 15.31
C ALA A 372 -12.51 -21.71 13.78
N GLU A 373 -12.58 -20.55 13.13
CA GLU A 373 -12.49 -20.43 11.68
C GLU A 373 -11.10 -20.80 11.15
N ALA A 374 -10.03 -20.28 11.78
CA ALA A 374 -8.66 -20.67 11.46
C ALA A 374 -8.43 -22.18 11.64
N THR A 375 -8.95 -22.75 12.73
CA THR A 375 -8.86 -24.21 13.00
C THR A 375 -9.62 -25.02 11.94
N ARG A 376 -10.81 -24.55 11.52
CA ARG A 376 -11.61 -25.16 10.45
C ARG A 376 -10.84 -25.15 9.13
N LEU A 377 -10.29 -24.00 8.75
CA LEU A 377 -9.51 -23.84 7.52
C LEU A 377 -8.23 -24.69 7.55
N GLN A 378 -7.52 -24.74 8.67
CA GLN A 378 -6.38 -25.65 8.87
C GLN A 378 -6.76 -27.11 8.59
N GLY A 379 -7.90 -27.57 9.12
CA GLY A 379 -8.39 -28.93 8.88
C GLY A 379 -8.76 -29.22 7.41
N LEU A 380 -9.32 -28.24 6.71
CA LEU A 380 -9.72 -28.35 5.31
C LEU A 380 -8.54 -28.34 4.35
N TYR A 381 -7.63 -27.38 4.53
CA TYR A 381 -6.50 -27.15 3.63
C TYR A 381 -5.25 -27.94 4.01
N ARG A 382 -5.21 -28.46 5.25
CA ARG A 382 -4.12 -29.30 5.80
C ARG A 382 -2.75 -28.63 5.77
N VAL A 383 -2.73 -27.30 5.89
CA VAL A 383 -1.49 -26.51 6.04
C VAL A 383 -1.19 -26.40 7.53
N PRO A 384 -0.07 -26.94 8.06
CA PRO A 384 0.18 -26.94 9.49
C PRO A 384 0.61 -25.56 10.01
N VAL A 385 -0.27 -24.91 10.77
CA VAL A 385 -0.05 -23.64 11.49
C VAL A 385 -0.44 -23.79 12.98
N GLN A 386 -0.69 -22.68 13.70
CA GLN A 386 -1.03 -22.66 15.13
C GLN A 386 0.06 -23.24 16.05
N ARG A 387 1.31 -22.78 15.86
CA ARG A 387 2.50 -23.33 16.52
C ARG A 387 3.37 -22.28 17.23
N GLN A 388 3.14 -20.98 17.02
CA GLN A 388 3.84 -19.91 17.75
C GLN A 388 2.94 -19.33 18.83
N LYS A 389 3.47 -18.53 19.76
CA LYS A 389 2.68 -17.92 20.85
C LYS A 389 2.47 -16.42 20.69
N LEU A 390 3.40 -15.77 19.98
CA LEU A 390 3.48 -14.34 19.79
C LEU A 390 3.92 -14.03 18.34
N PRO A 391 3.86 -12.75 17.89
CA PRO A 391 4.20 -12.40 16.51
C PRO A 391 5.70 -12.49 16.22
N TYR A 392 6.52 -12.79 17.22
CA TYR A 392 7.96 -13.02 17.14
C TYR A 392 8.31 -14.34 17.84
N PHE A 393 9.37 -14.99 17.37
CA PHE A 393 9.83 -16.27 17.88
C PHE A 393 11.31 -16.51 17.55
N GLN A 394 11.91 -17.51 18.18
CA GLN A 394 13.27 -17.94 17.88
C GLN A 394 13.37 -19.44 17.67
N PHE A 395 14.42 -19.86 16.99
CA PHE A 395 14.81 -21.26 16.83
C PHE A 395 16.33 -21.34 16.87
N GLN A 396 16.89 -22.23 17.69
CA GLN A 396 18.34 -22.37 17.79
C GLN A 396 18.76 -23.84 17.71
N THR A 397 19.94 -24.06 17.14
CA THR A 397 20.72 -25.31 17.22
C THR A 397 22.08 -25.00 17.86
N ASP A 398 22.99 -25.97 17.92
CA ASP A 398 24.36 -25.75 18.40
C ASP A 398 25.13 -24.68 17.61
N THR A 399 24.96 -24.60 16.29
CA THR A 399 25.77 -23.74 15.41
C THR A 399 25.00 -22.59 14.76
N PHE A 400 23.66 -22.62 14.83
CA PHE A 400 22.80 -21.67 14.11
C PHE A 400 21.69 -21.15 15.01
N ALA A 401 21.35 -19.87 14.87
CA ALA A 401 20.22 -19.25 15.54
C ALA A 401 19.43 -18.38 14.56
N LEU A 402 18.11 -18.58 14.54
CA LEU A 402 17.14 -17.79 13.80
C LEU A 402 16.29 -16.99 14.79
N PHE A 403 16.18 -15.69 14.56
CA PHE A 403 15.27 -14.81 15.30
C PHE A 403 14.29 -14.18 14.31
N ALA A 404 13.01 -14.35 14.56
CA ALA A 404 11.95 -13.74 13.77
C ALA A 404 11.37 -12.61 14.60
N VAL A 405 11.58 -11.36 14.15
CA VAL A 405 11.32 -10.12 14.91
C VAL A 405 10.23 -9.33 14.20
N ASP A 406 9.20 -9.00 14.95
CA ASP A 406 8.09 -8.17 14.50
C ASP A 406 8.48 -6.70 14.67
N THR A 407 8.50 -5.93 13.57
CA THR A 407 8.83 -4.50 13.58
C THR A 407 7.59 -3.59 13.58
N GLY A 408 6.38 -4.17 13.67
CA GLY A 408 5.12 -3.45 13.70
C GLY A 408 4.89 -2.59 12.46
N VAL A 409 4.06 -1.56 12.60
CA VAL A 409 3.84 -0.55 11.54
C VAL A 409 4.91 0.56 11.58
N ALA A 410 5.37 0.92 12.78
CA ALA A 410 6.27 2.06 13.02
C ALA A 410 7.77 1.70 12.92
N ARG A 411 8.13 0.51 12.43
CA ARG A 411 9.52 0.02 12.28
C ARG A 411 10.32 0.03 13.58
N GLN A 412 9.70 -0.46 14.66
CA GLN A 412 10.30 -0.49 15.99
C GLN A 412 9.92 -1.77 16.75
N ILE A 413 10.60 -2.04 17.86
CA ILE A 413 10.28 -3.15 18.76
C ILE A 413 9.91 -2.61 20.14
N ASP A 414 8.92 -3.23 20.78
CA ASP A 414 8.51 -2.89 22.14
C ASP A 414 9.54 -3.38 23.18
N PRO A 415 9.51 -2.86 24.43
CA PRO A 415 10.48 -3.23 25.46
C PRO A 415 10.51 -4.73 25.82
N ALA A 416 9.38 -5.44 25.72
CA ALA A 416 9.32 -6.87 26.02
C ALA A 416 10.02 -7.67 24.92
N GLN A 417 9.76 -7.35 23.65
CA GLN A 417 10.45 -7.94 22.52
C GLN A 417 11.95 -7.58 22.48
N GLN A 418 12.33 -6.35 22.83
CA GLN A 418 13.75 -5.98 22.95
C GLN A 418 14.46 -6.83 24.01
N SER A 419 13.87 -6.97 25.20
CA SER A 419 14.45 -7.78 26.27
C SER A 419 14.60 -9.25 25.85
N TRP A 420 13.56 -9.81 25.23
CA TRP A 420 13.57 -11.16 24.66
C TRP A 420 14.67 -11.35 23.62
N LEU A 421 14.79 -10.41 22.68
CA LEU A 421 15.78 -10.47 21.61
C LEU A 421 17.21 -10.40 22.16
N GLU A 422 17.46 -9.51 23.13
CA GLU A 422 18.76 -9.41 23.79
C GLU A 422 19.16 -10.69 24.53
N GLU A 423 18.22 -11.31 25.26
CA GLU A 423 18.46 -12.57 25.96
C GLU A 423 18.76 -13.71 24.99
N GLY A 424 17.95 -13.83 23.93
CA GLY A 424 18.14 -14.84 22.90
C GLY A 424 19.46 -14.67 22.14
N LEU A 425 19.84 -13.43 21.79
CA LEU A 425 21.11 -13.12 21.12
C LEU A 425 22.32 -13.41 22.02
N LYS A 426 22.23 -13.14 23.33
CA LYS A 426 23.25 -13.54 24.32
C LYS A 426 23.38 -15.06 24.41
N ALA A 427 22.25 -15.78 24.44
CA ALA A 427 22.26 -17.25 24.48
C ALA A 427 22.82 -17.86 23.18
N ALA A 428 22.73 -17.14 22.07
CA ALA A 428 23.29 -17.53 20.78
C ALA A 428 24.75 -17.11 20.58
N ASP A 429 25.48 -16.74 21.64
CA ASP A 429 26.90 -16.43 21.52
C ASP A 429 27.69 -17.60 20.91
N GLY A 430 28.66 -17.31 20.04
CA GLY A 430 29.38 -18.32 19.24
C GLY A 430 28.62 -18.91 18.05
N LYS A 431 27.29 -18.76 17.95
CA LYS A 431 26.49 -19.27 16.81
C LYS A 431 26.47 -18.30 15.62
N THR A 432 26.24 -18.82 14.41
CA THR A 432 25.85 -18.00 13.26
C THR A 432 24.40 -17.55 13.41
N LYS A 433 24.17 -16.23 13.35
CA LYS A 433 22.87 -15.63 13.67
C LYS A 433 22.20 -15.07 12.42
N MET A 434 20.94 -15.43 12.22
CA MET A 434 20.06 -14.87 11.21
C MET A 434 18.87 -14.18 11.88
N VAL A 435 18.58 -12.95 11.47
CA VAL A 435 17.41 -12.20 11.93
C VAL A 435 16.48 -11.91 10.75
N LEU A 436 15.21 -12.28 10.90
CA LEU A 436 14.11 -11.89 10.01
C LEU A 436 13.39 -10.70 10.62
N LEU A 437 13.16 -9.67 9.82
CA LEU A 437 12.47 -8.45 10.19
C LEU A 437 11.21 -8.30 9.33
N GLY A 438 10.17 -7.63 9.85
CA GLY A 438 9.06 -7.20 9.00
C GLY A 438 9.52 -6.21 7.92
N HIS A 439 10.50 -5.37 8.25
CA HIS A 439 11.03 -4.32 7.38
C HIS A 439 12.55 -4.48 7.18
N PRO A 440 13.09 -4.29 5.96
CA PRO A 440 14.51 -4.43 5.68
C PRO A 440 15.27 -3.15 6.09
N PHE A 441 16.53 -3.29 6.53
CA PHE A 441 17.39 -2.13 6.77
C PHE A 441 17.90 -1.48 5.48
N TYR A 442 18.10 -2.28 4.43
CA TYR A 442 18.51 -1.81 3.12
C TYR A 442 17.46 -2.23 2.10
N ALA A 443 16.99 -1.26 1.32
CA ALA A 443 16.08 -1.48 0.21
C ALA A 443 16.27 -0.42 -0.87
N GLY A 444 16.15 -0.78 -2.15
CA GLY A 444 16.26 0.14 -3.28
C GLY A 444 17.61 0.85 -3.40
N GLY A 445 18.65 0.29 -2.78
CA GLY A 445 20.00 0.83 -2.73
C GLY A 445 20.21 1.89 -1.67
N HIS A 446 19.26 2.07 -0.75
CA HIS A 446 19.25 3.07 0.31
C HIS A 446 19.19 2.45 1.71
N ASP A 447 19.64 3.21 2.72
CA ASP A 447 19.43 2.90 4.13
C ASP A 447 18.02 3.30 4.56
N GLN A 448 17.23 2.32 4.98
CA GLN A 448 15.84 2.48 5.41
C GLN A 448 15.73 2.84 6.89
N THR A 449 16.84 2.82 7.63
CA THR A 449 16.89 3.30 9.02
C THR A 449 17.03 4.81 9.12
N ASP A 450 17.55 5.48 8.08
CA ASP A 450 17.89 6.90 8.09
C ASP A 450 16.73 7.79 8.59
N GLY A 451 16.92 8.41 9.76
CA GLY A 451 15.94 9.33 10.34
C GLY A 451 14.82 8.66 11.14
N ILE A 452 14.93 7.35 11.41
CA ILE A 452 14.02 6.57 12.26
C ILE A 452 14.80 6.04 13.46
N GLU A 453 14.87 6.83 14.54
CA GLU A 453 15.69 6.57 15.74
C GLU A 453 15.55 5.14 16.29
N ASN A 454 14.33 4.62 16.39
CA ASN A 454 14.09 3.28 16.92
C ASN A 454 14.55 2.16 15.97
N PHE A 455 14.53 2.40 14.65
CA PHE A 455 15.01 1.43 13.67
C PHE A 455 16.54 1.44 13.56
N GLU A 456 17.15 2.62 13.68
CA GLU A 456 18.60 2.80 13.88
C GLU A 456 19.06 2.06 15.14
N ALA A 457 18.35 2.23 16.26
CA ALA A 457 18.65 1.54 17.53
C ALA A 457 18.56 0.01 17.40
N LEU A 458 17.59 -0.52 16.65
CA LEU A 458 17.52 -1.95 16.36
C LEU A 458 18.73 -2.43 15.54
N LYS A 459 19.14 -1.68 14.52
CA LYS A 459 20.34 -1.99 13.73
C LYS A 459 21.61 -1.99 14.58
N GLU A 460 21.74 -1.02 15.49
CA GLU A 460 22.83 -0.96 16.46
C GLU A 460 22.82 -2.16 17.41
N LEU A 461 21.65 -2.58 17.88
CA LEU A 461 21.48 -3.76 18.72
C LEU A 461 21.97 -5.04 18.01
N LEU A 462 21.52 -5.26 16.78
CA LEU A 462 21.94 -6.43 16.00
C LEU A 462 23.43 -6.39 15.63
N THR A 463 23.98 -5.21 15.44
CA THR A 463 25.42 -5.00 15.25
C THR A 463 26.21 -5.37 16.52
N LYS A 464 25.74 -4.93 17.69
CA LYS A 464 26.35 -5.22 19.00
C LYS A 464 26.42 -6.73 19.28
N TYR A 465 25.42 -7.51 18.88
CA TYR A 465 25.40 -8.96 19.06
C TYR A 465 25.90 -9.75 17.83
N GLU A 466 26.60 -9.06 16.91
CA GLU A 466 27.30 -9.65 15.77
C GLU A 466 26.41 -10.56 14.88
N VAL A 467 25.21 -10.08 14.53
CA VAL A 467 24.28 -10.79 13.63
C VAL A 467 24.80 -10.86 12.20
N ASP A 468 24.84 -12.06 11.60
CA ASP A 468 25.53 -12.32 10.33
C ASP A 468 24.66 -12.13 9.09
N ILE A 469 23.37 -12.43 9.22
CA ILE A 469 22.39 -12.36 8.14
C ILE A 469 21.16 -11.60 8.66
N ILE A 470 20.75 -10.58 7.94
CA ILE A 470 19.53 -9.82 8.20
C ILE A 470 18.66 -9.89 6.94
N MET A 471 17.38 -10.20 7.11
CA MET A 471 16.44 -10.32 6.00
C MET A 471 15.13 -9.64 6.34
N GLY A 472 14.56 -8.86 5.42
CA GLY A 472 13.25 -8.20 5.60
C GLY A 472 12.29 -8.43 4.44
N GLY A 473 10.99 -8.30 4.71
CA GLY A 473 9.91 -8.23 3.71
C GLY A 473 9.58 -6.78 3.32
N ASP A 474 8.30 -6.41 3.18
CA ASP A 474 7.75 -5.06 2.90
C ASP A 474 8.09 -4.49 1.52
N THR A 475 9.34 -4.61 1.08
CA THR A 475 9.76 -4.23 -0.26
C THR A 475 9.57 -5.40 -1.23
N HIS A 476 8.67 -5.24 -2.20
CA HIS A 476 8.20 -6.30 -3.09
C HIS A 476 9.17 -6.65 -4.24
N ASP A 477 10.38 -7.07 -3.89
CA ASP A 477 11.40 -7.61 -4.79
C ASP A 477 12.39 -8.50 -4.02
N LEU A 478 13.48 -8.92 -4.67
CA LEU A 478 14.59 -9.62 -4.02
C LEU A 478 15.86 -8.80 -4.20
N GLU A 479 16.48 -8.45 -3.09
CA GLU A 479 17.73 -7.69 -3.06
C GLU A 479 18.75 -8.34 -2.13
N TYR A 480 20.02 -8.06 -2.40
CA TYR A 480 21.16 -8.51 -1.62
C TYR A 480 22.15 -7.36 -1.44
N TYR A 481 22.69 -7.23 -0.24
CA TYR A 481 23.74 -6.28 0.10
C TYR A 481 24.80 -6.93 0.99
N LEU A 482 26.06 -6.63 0.73
CA LEU A 482 27.18 -7.01 1.59
C LEU A 482 27.74 -5.78 2.29
N GLU A 483 27.49 -5.69 3.58
CA GLU A 483 27.98 -4.61 4.43
C GLU A 483 29.28 -5.01 5.13
N GLN A 484 30.27 -4.13 5.07
CA GLN A 484 31.49 -4.25 5.88
C GLN A 484 31.27 -3.52 7.20
N GLN A 485 31.27 -4.26 8.31
CA GLN A 485 31.16 -3.70 9.66
C GLN A 485 32.46 -3.94 10.45
N ARG A 486 32.64 -3.17 11.52
CA ARG A 486 33.65 -3.45 12.54
C ARG A 486 32.99 -4.10 13.74
N ASN A 487 33.57 -5.20 14.23
CA ASN A 487 33.10 -5.85 15.44
C ASN A 487 33.56 -5.08 16.70
N SER A 488 33.07 -5.47 17.87
CA SER A 488 33.41 -4.80 19.14
C SER A 488 34.91 -4.88 19.50
N SER A 489 35.64 -5.84 18.93
CA SER A 489 37.10 -6.00 19.08
C SER A 489 37.93 -5.25 18.03
N GLY A 490 37.29 -4.54 17.10
CA GLY A 490 37.94 -3.78 16.02
C GLY A 490 38.32 -4.60 14.77
N GLY A 491 37.93 -5.88 14.69
CA GLY A 491 38.07 -6.72 13.51
C GLY A 491 36.99 -6.43 12.46
N GLU A 492 37.33 -6.62 11.19
CA GLU A 492 36.38 -6.48 10.08
C GLU A 492 35.48 -7.71 9.98
N ARG A 493 34.18 -7.48 9.78
CA ARG A 493 33.17 -8.52 9.59
C ARG A 493 32.27 -8.17 8.41
N LEU A 494 31.72 -9.20 7.78
CA LEU A 494 30.77 -9.05 6.67
C LEU A 494 29.37 -9.42 7.14
N VAL A 495 28.43 -8.51 6.96
CA VAL A 495 27.00 -8.72 7.22
C VAL A 495 26.24 -8.75 5.91
N ARG A 496 25.38 -9.75 5.75
CA ARG A 496 24.57 -9.89 4.55
C ARG A 496 23.16 -9.42 4.85
N HIS A 497 22.69 -8.47 4.07
CA HIS A 497 21.30 -8.02 4.13
C HIS A 497 20.56 -8.52 2.91
N PHE A 498 19.31 -8.90 3.11
CA PHE A 498 18.41 -9.37 2.07
C PHE A 498 17.06 -8.68 2.15
N VAL A 499 16.52 -8.32 1.00
CA VAL A 499 15.08 -8.05 0.83
C VAL A 499 14.47 -9.30 0.23
N ASN A 500 13.36 -9.79 0.78
CA ASN A 500 12.68 -11.01 0.33
C ASN A 500 11.16 -10.83 0.26
N GLY A 501 10.67 -9.65 -0.14
CA GLY A 501 9.23 -9.39 -0.31
C GLY A 501 8.67 -9.73 -1.68
N GLY A 502 9.45 -10.37 -2.54
CA GLY A 502 9.00 -10.81 -3.86
C GLY A 502 8.04 -12.03 -3.85
N GLY A 503 7.42 -12.44 -2.74
CA GLY A 503 6.76 -13.74 -2.62
C GLY A 503 5.36 -13.84 -3.23
N GLY A 504 4.70 -12.72 -3.52
CA GLY A 504 3.38 -12.79 -4.18
C GLY A 504 2.71 -11.47 -4.47
N ALA A 505 2.90 -10.47 -3.61
CA ALA A 505 2.44 -9.11 -3.84
C ALA A 505 2.92 -8.54 -5.19
N TYR A 506 2.25 -7.47 -5.64
CA TYR A 506 2.66 -6.74 -6.84
C TYR A 506 4.12 -6.31 -6.72
N LEU A 507 4.94 -6.47 -7.77
CA LEU A 507 6.38 -6.25 -7.63
C LEU A 507 6.73 -4.76 -7.71
N SER A 508 7.72 -4.36 -6.94
CA SER A 508 8.32 -3.02 -6.95
C SER A 508 9.26 -2.82 -8.16
N PHE A 509 8.76 -3.05 -9.38
CA PHE A 509 9.56 -2.91 -10.62
C PHE A 509 10.22 -1.55 -10.82
N GLY A 510 9.67 -0.50 -10.21
CA GLY A 510 10.30 0.81 -10.16
C GLY A 510 11.74 0.78 -9.66
N THR A 511 12.04 -0.06 -8.68
CA THR A 511 13.36 -0.14 -8.06
C THR A 511 14.46 -0.48 -9.06
N SER A 512 14.23 -1.50 -9.91
CA SER A 512 15.18 -1.86 -10.99
C SER A 512 15.29 -0.78 -12.08
N LEU A 513 14.25 0.06 -12.25
CA LEU A 513 14.23 1.16 -13.21
C LEU A 513 14.89 2.44 -12.69
N ASP A 514 14.97 2.62 -11.37
CA ASP A 514 15.52 3.81 -10.71
C ASP A 514 16.66 3.47 -9.73
N TRP A 515 17.42 2.40 -10.02
CA TRP A 515 18.52 2.01 -9.15
C TRP A 515 19.55 3.15 -9.00
N PRO A 516 19.96 3.49 -7.75
CA PRO A 516 20.84 4.63 -7.52
C PRO A 516 22.22 4.41 -8.14
N LYS A 517 22.84 5.51 -8.59
CA LYS A 517 24.21 5.49 -9.14
C LYS A 517 25.26 5.10 -8.09
N SER A 518 24.98 5.42 -6.83
CA SER A 518 25.83 5.12 -5.68
C SER A 518 24.99 4.41 -4.62
N PRO A 519 24.84 3.08 -4.72
CA PRO A 519 24.14 2.29 -3.72
C PRO A 519 24.86 2.29 -2.37
N ILE A 520 24.13 1.96 -1.31
CA ILE A 520 24.62 1.97 0.08
C ILE A 520 25.82 1.03 0.32
N THR A 521 25.93 -0.08 -0.40
CA THR A 521 27.08 -1.00 -0.34
C THR A 521 27.80 -1.11 -1.69
N GLU A 522 29.07 -1.53 -1.66
CA GLU A 522 29.84 -1.78 -2.89
C GLU A 522 29.39 -3.06 -3.62
N GLU A 523 29.07 -4.11 -2.87
CA GLU A 523 28.52 -5.35 -3.40
C GLU A 523 27.02 -5.42 -3.13
N TRP A 524 26.25 -5.53 -4.21
CA TRP A 524 24.80 -5.56 -4.19
C TRP A 524 24.24 -6.30 -5.41
N ALA A 525 23.01 -6.81 -5.27
CA ALA A 525 22.22 -7.34 -6.39
C ALA A 525 20.72 -7.10 -6.17
N ILE A 526 19.96 -6.99 -7.27
CA ILE A 526 18.49 -6.89 -7.29
C ILE A 526 17.92 -7.80 -8.39
N TYR A 527 16.80 -8.44 -8.07
CA TYR A 527 15.95 -9.22 -8.96
C TYR A 527 14.51 -8.68 -8.96
N PRO A 528 13.88 -8.50 -10.13
CA PRO A 528 14.38 -8.77 -11.49
C PRO A 528 15.33 -7.67 -12.02
N SER A 529 16.15 -8.04 -13.02
CA SER A 529 17.01 -7.08 -13.71
C SER A 529 16.22 -5.99 -14.46
N ARG A 530 16.82 -4.79 -14.62
CA ARG A 530 16.25 -3.71 -15.46
C ARG A 530 15.83 -4.19 -16.84
N GLN A 531 16.61 -5.06 -17.48
CA GLN A 531 16.31 -5.57 -18.81
C GLN A 531 15.02 -6.40 -18.83
N GLN A 532 14.82 -7.26 -17.83
CA GLN A 532 13.60 -8.06 -17.69
C GLN A 532 12.38 -7.16 -17.49
N VAL A 533 12.49 -6.15 -16.63
CA VAL A 533 11.43 -5.16 -16.38
C VAL A 533 11.07 -4.40 -17.66
N VAL A 534 12.07 -3.81 -18.34
CA VAL A 534 11.88 -3.10 -19.61
C VAL A 534 11.20 -4.00 -20.65
N SER A 535 11.64 -5.25 -20.76
CA SER A 535 11.08 -6.20 -21.73
C SER A 535 9.62 -6.56 -21.40
N LYS A 536 9.29 -6.74 -20.11
CA LYS A 536 7.91 -6.97 -19.67
C LYS A 536 7.03 -5.79 -20.03
N ILE A 537 7.44 -4.57 -19.70
CA ILE A 537 6.65 -3.35 -19.99
C ILE A 537 6.50 -3.16 -21.50
N ASP A 538 7.57 -3.36 -22.28
CA ASP A 538 7.49 -3.29 -23.74
C ASP A 538 6.53 -4.32 -24.35
N ALA A 539 6.36 -5.50 -23.73
CA ALA A 539 5.43 -6.52 -24.18
C ALA A 539 3.98 -6.28 -23.74
N THR A 540 3.77 -5.79 -22.52
CA THR A 540 2.44 -5.75 -21.86
C THR A 540 1.79 -4.37 -21.86
N ALA A 541 2.56 -3.28 -21.99
CA ALA A 541 2.00 -1.94 -21.91
C ALA A 541 1.03 -1.64 -23.07
N PRO A 542 -0.23 -1.24 -22.76
CA PRO A 542 -1.23 -0.91 -23.77
C PRO A 542 -0.83 0.34 -24.56
N PHE A 543 -1.37 0.49 -25.78
CA PHE A 543 -0.94 1.54 -26.71
C PHE A 543 -1.06 2.97 -26.13
N TRP A 544 -2.07 3.23 -25.30
CA TRP A 544 -2.28 4.55 -24.67
C TRP A 544 -1.26 4.87 -23.57
N LYS A 545 -0.60 3.86 -22.97
CA LYS A 545 0.50 4.04 -22.02
C LYS A 545 1.86 4.17 -22.71
N ARG A 546 1.98 3.86 -24.02
CA ARG A 546 3.25 3.92 -24.77
C ARG A 546 3.92 5.29 -24.79
N PRO A 547 3.21 6.43 -24.89
CA PRO A 547 3.85 7.74 -24.79
C PRO A 547 4.50 7.99 -23.43
N ALA A 548 3.82 7.63 -22.34
CA ALA A 548 4.37 7.73 -20.99
C ALA A 548 5.56 6.79 -20.81
N TRP A 549 5.45 5.55 -21.30
CA TRP A 549 6.56 4.60 -21.25
C TRP A 549 7.78 5.06 -22.05
N PHE A 550 7.58 5.59 -23.26
CA PHE A 550 8.65 6.18 -24.06
C PHE A 550 9.35 7.30 -23.29
N TRP A 551 8.58 8.20 -22.65
CA TRP A 551 9.14 9.26 -21.83
C TRP A 551 9.97 8.73 -20.66
N THR A 552 9.44 7.79 -19.89
CA THR A 552 10.13 7.15 -18.76
C THR A 552 11.42 6.48 -19.21
N ARG A 553 11.36 5.64 -20.25
CA ARG A 553 12.51 4.88 -20.75
C ARG A 553 13.59 5.77 -21.34
N GLN A 554 13.20 6.82 -22.09
CA GLN A 554 14.14 7.68 -22.81
C GLN A 554 14.78 8.75 -21.92
N PHE A 555 14.01 9.31 -20.98
CA PHE A 555 14.44 10.47 -20.20
C PHE A 555 14.64 10.16 -18.72
N GLY A 556 14.32 8.95 -18.26
CA GLY A 556 14.38 8.62 -16.83
C GLY A 556 13.44 9.51 -16.01
N GLY A 557 12.28 9.87 -16.57
CA GLY A 557 11.36 10.81 -15.96
C GLY A 557 10.06 10.16 -15.48
N TRP A 558 9.70 10.41 -14.22
CA TRP A 558 8.41 10.09 -13.61
C TRP A 558 8.04 11.18 -12.58
N PRO A 559 6.75 11.34 -12.27
CA PRO A 559 6.30 12.52 -11.53
C PRO A 559 6.59 12.49 -10.02
N PHE A 560 6.74 11.33 -9.39
CA PHE A 560 6.77 11.20 -7.93
C PHE A 560 7.86 10.26 -7.39
N SER A 561 7.76 8.96 -7.66
CA SER A 561 8.67 7.95 -7.07
C SER A 561 8.79 6.69 -7.95
N ALA A 562 9.70 5.79 -7.58
CA ALA A 562 9.89 4.50 -8.24
C ALA A 562 8.63 3.62 -8.12
N GLU A 563 7.96 3.61 -6.97
CA GLU A 563 6.72 2.87 -6.73
C GLU A 563 5.61 3.29 -7.70
N TRP A 564 5.60 4.57 -8.10
CA TRP A 564 4.68 5.06 -9.13
C TRP A 564 4.90 4.37 -10.47
N LEU A 565 6.14 4.02 -10.83
CA LEU A 565 6.43 3.26 -12.04
C LEU A 565 5.83 1.86 -11.97
N SER A 566 5.95 1.21 -10.81
CA SER A 566 5.31 -0.09 -10.55
C SER A 566 3.80 0.02 -10.74
N ALA A 567 3.13 0.97 -10.09
CA ALA A 567 1.69 1.16 -10.29
C ALA A 567 1.31 1.47 -11.77
N ALA A 568 2.08 2.34 -12.43
CA ALA A 568 1.78 2.77 -13.78
C ALA A 568 1.96 1.68 -14.84
N PHE A 569 2.90 0.75 -14.64
CA PHE A 569 3.28 -0.23 -15.68
C PHE A 569 3.23 -1.68 -15.25
N ASP A 570 3.09 -1.98 -13.96
CA ASP A 570 2.85 -3.35 -13.53
C ASP A 570 1.49 -3.80 -14.06
N SER A 571 1.54 -4.99 -14.64
CA SER A 571 0.37 -5.70 -15.08
C SER A 571 0.48 -7.07 -14.46
N ASN A 572 -0.64 -7.54 -13.89
CA ASN A 572 -0.77 -8.89 -13.42
C ASN A 572 -0.88 -9.87 -14.61
N GLN A 573 0.17 -9.88 -15.44
CA GLN A 573 0.36 -10.67 -16.63
C GLN A 573 1.79 -11.18 -16.65
N ALA A 574 1.96 -12.39 -17.17
CA ALA A 574 3.26 -13.00 -17.36
C ALA A 574 4.14 -12.17 -18.33
N PRO A 575 5.47 -12.17 -18.17
CA PRO A 575 6.23 -12.93 -17.17
C PRO A 575 6.08 -12.40 -15.74
N PHE A 576 6.13 -13.32 -14.79
CA PHE A 576 6.14 -13.06 -13.35
C PHE A 576 7.57 -13.20 -12.83
N PHE A 577 7.91 -12.41 -11.80
CA PHE A 577 9.25 -12.38 -11.21
C PHE A 577 9.19 -12.50 -9.69
N GLN A 578 8.17 -13.19 -9.19
CA GLN A 578 8.09 -13.52 -7.77
C GLN A 578 9.21 -14.49 -7.40
N SER A 579 9.69 -14.41 -6.15
CA SER A 579 10.76 -15.25 -5.61
C SER A 579 10.59 -15.59 -4.12
N PHE A 580 11.31 -16.62 -3.67
CA PHE A 580 11.51 -16.96 -2.26
C PHE A 580 12.94 -17.50 -2.04
N LEU A 581 13.37 -17.68 -0.79
CA LEU A 581 14.66 -18.32 -0.48
C LEU A 581 14.50 -19.69 0.18
N GLU A 582 15.31 -20.65 -0.25
CA GLU A 582 15.61 -21.87 0.47
C GLU A 582 16.91 -21.66 1.26
N ILE A 583 16.85 -21.85 2.58
CA ILE A 583 18.00 -21.76 3.48
C ILE A 583 18.43 -23.17 3.84
N LYS A 584 19.66 -23.56 3.48
CA LYS A 584 20.27 -24.82 3.93
C LYS A 584 21.27 -24.54 5.04
N VAL A 585 21.03 -25.11 6.21
CA VAL A 585 21.98 -25.12 7.33
C VAL A 585 22.70 -26.46 7.25
N GLU A 586 24.01 -26.42 6.95
CA GLU A 586 24.81 -27.62 6.71
C GLU A 586 25.96 -27.72 7.75
N PRO A 587 25.69 -28.13 9.01
CA PRO A 587 26.72 -28.33 10.03
C PRO A 587 27.81 -29.30 9.57
N THR A 588 27.47 -30.30 8.74
CA THR A 588 28.45 -31.27 8.23
C THR A 588 29.52 -30.63 7.35
N GLN A 589 29.17 -29.54 6.67
CA GLN A 589 30.05 -28.77 5.77
C GLN A 589 30.45 -27.40 6.35
N GLN A 590 30.01 -27.10 7.58
CA GLN A 590 30.30 -25.86 8.30
C GLN A 590 29.90 -24.61 7.52
N ARG A 591 28.74 -24.65 6.86
CA ARG A 591 28.23 -23.53 6.07
C ARG A 591 26.71 -23.45 6.06
N LEU A 592 26.22 -22.27 5.71
CA LEU A 592 24.84 -21.96 5.40
C LEU A 592 24.77 -21.52 3.94
N ARG A 593 23.79 -22.02 3.20
CA ARG A 593 23.52 -21.63 1.81
C ARG A 593 22.15 -20.97 1.72
N LEU A 594 22.10 -19.79 1.11
CA LEU A 594 20.87 -19.13 0.75
C LEU A 594 20.68 -19.26 -0.77
N ILE A 595 19.59 -19.91 -1.18
CA ILE A 595 19.33 -20.28 -2.57
C ILE A 595 18.01 -19.63 -2.99
N PRO A 596 18.04 -18.60 -3.85
CA PRO A 596 16.82 -17.95 -4.33
C PRO A 596 16.16 -18.76 -5.45
N TRP A 597 14.85 -18.92 -5.33
CA TRP A 597 13.98 -19.57 -6.30
C TRP A 597 13.02 -18.54 -6.88
N GLY A 598 12.84 -18.53 -8.20
CA GLY A 598 11.80 -17.77 -8.89
C GLY A 598 10.82 -18.69 -9.61
N VAL A 599 9.90 -18.10 -10.37
CA VAL A 599 8.83 -18.81 -11.10
C VAL A 599 9.33 -19.96 -11.99
N ASN A 600 10.53 -19.81 -12.57
CA ASN A 600 11.13 -20.77 -13.50
C ASN A 600 12.17 -21.72 -12.86
N GLY A 601 12.24 -21.78 -11.52
CA GLY A 601 13.23 -22.57 -10.78
C GLY A 601 14.28 -21.69 -10.10
N ARG A 602 15.46 -22.24 -9.84
CA ARG A 602 16.57 -21.50 -9.22
C ARG A 602 16.98 -20.30 -10.07
N LEU A 603 17.14 -19.16 -9.42
CA LEU A 603 17.59 -17.94 -10.09
C LEU A 603 19.06 -18.07 -10.47
N LYS A 604 19.43 -17.42 -11.57
CA LYS A 604 20.80 -17.34 -12.10
C LYS A 604 21.32 -15.92 -12.00
N TYR A 605 22.64 -15.77 -12.05
CA TYR A 605 23.25 -14.44 -12.05
C TYR A 605 22.86 -13.58 -13.26
N SER A 606 22.37 -14.18 -14.37
CA SER A 606 21.78 -13.48 -15.51
C SER A 606 20.43 -12.83 -15.20
N ASP A 607 19.73 -13.29 -14.17
CA ASP A 607 18.45 -12.74 -13.73
C ASP A 607 18.63 -11.49 -12.87
N LEU A 608 19.83 -11.28 -12.32
CA LEU A 608 20.15 -10.15 -11.46
C LEU A 608 20.64 -8.93 -12.25
N GLN A 609 20.27 -7.75 -11.77
CA GLN A 609 21.11 -6.58 -11.90
C GLN A 609 22.04 -6.52 -10.68
N ARG A 610 23.35 -6.36 -10.89
CA ARG A 610 24.35 -6.53 -9.82
C ARG A 610 25.55 -5.60 -9.96
N SER A 611 26.26 -5.38 -8.86
CA SER A 611 27.51 -4.63 -8.82
C SER A 611 28.62 -5.31 -9.64
N SER A 612 29.61 -4.53 -10.07
CA SER A 612 30.77 -5.06 -10.80
C SER A 612 31.70 -5.93 -9.94
N SER A 613 31.58 -5.86 -8.60
CA SER A 613 32.32 -6.72 -7.67
C SER A 613 31.87 -8.18 -7.71
N MET A 614 30.62 -8.45 -8.15
CA MET A 614 30.10 -9.80 -8.32
C MET A 614 30.56 -10.41 -9.65
N THR A 615 31.58 -11.27 -9.61
CA THR A 615 32.25 -11.82 -10.80
C THR A 615 31.74 -13.17 -11.29
N GLN A 616 30.68 -13.71 -10.66
CA GLN A 616 30.15 -15.03 -10.98
C GLN A 616 29.63 -15.10 -12.43
N PRO A 617 29.76 -16.25 -13.13
CA PRO A 617 29.23 -16.42 -14.49
C PRO A 617 27.73 -16.19 -14.56
N ASN A 618 27.24 -15.59 -15.66
CA ASN A 618 25.82 -15.27 -15.83
C ASN A 618 24.90 -16.51 -15.81
N ASP A 619 25.38 -17.65 -16.29
CA ASP A 619 24.62 -18.90 -16.37
C ASP A 619 24.64 -19.72 -15.07
N ALA A 620 25.47 -19.35 -14.09
CA ALA A 620 25.55 -20.01 -12.80
C ALA A 620 24.29 -19.73 -11.96
N GLU A 621 23.81 -20.76 -11.27
CA GLU A 621 22.78 -20.64 -10.23
C GLU A 621 23.32 -19.79 -9.07
N ILE A 622 22.45 -18.97 -8.49
CA ILE A 622 22.82 -18.11 -7.36
C ILE A 622 22.86 -18.95 -6.09
N GLU A 623 23.97 -18.85 -5.37
CA GLU A 623 24.12 -19.41 -4.03
C GLU A 623 24.96 -18.48 -3.18
N TRP A 624 24.37 -17.90 -2.13
CA TRP A 624 25.13 -17.14 -1.15
C TRP A 624 25.58 -18.06 -0.02
N ILE A 625 26.89 -18.12 0.22
CA ILE A 625 27.49 -19.01 1.22
C ILE A 625 27.96 -18.18 2.43
N VAL A 626 27.56 -18.61 3.62
CA VAL A 626 27.97 -18.04 4.90
C VAL A 626 28.61 -19.14 5.74
N PRO A 627 29.85 -18.99 6.23
CA PRO A 627 30.45 -19.97 7.14
C PRO A 627 29.65 -20.10 8.43
N LEU A 628 29.50 -21.33 8.94
CA LEU A 628 28.97 -21.54 10.29
C LEU A 628 30.07 -21.27 11.32
N LYS A 629 29.71 -20.56 12.39
CA LYS A 629 30.56 -20.34 13.56
C LYS A 629 30.50 -21.57 14.48
N LYS A 630 31.58 -21.80 15.23
CA LYS A 630 31.72 -22.87 16.22
C LYS A 630 31.95 -22.29 17.59
#